data_AF-A0A348XGW9-F1
#
_entry.id   AF-A0A348XGW9-F1
#
_cell.length_a   1.000
_cell.length_b   1.000
_cell.length_c   1.000
_cell.angle_alpha   90.00
_cell.angle_beta   90.00
_cell.angle_gamma   90.00
#
_symmetry.space_group_name_H-M   'P 1'
#
loop_
_entity.id
_entity.type
_entity.pdbx_description
1 polymer ?
#
loop_
_entity_poly.entity_id
_entity_poly.type
_entity_poly.pdbx_seq_one_letter_code
_entity_poly.pdbx_strand_id
1 'polypeptide(L)'
;MNRALTALAGALYLVAASAYSATLVWDGGGGDGLLGTANNWNPDQAPVASDTLNVTNGDTVSHANNLPSGVTINLSGSSSLSTDGAVIRLLNANINVGAGTSLIGAFWDLNNGDLTFEDGAIATMATWEQKGTNTFTFNLSATGFTTLNPNSFLRGGGALMSDATYTVDMAAYTGGAGTITLVDFSSDFTSMTNATFQGATLIVLNTGAYTGSHLTWDDATDSIQLHIMPVTWDGGAGDGLWSSAANWDPDGLPAIGDTVAISNGDTVEWNTSGNLPSNLTLNITGNSTLESSNVLRCNGATINVAAGSALTTSISTNFFDLNNATIDYADGAINTVGRWEHKGANTFNYTLSATGFTTLTPNELRFGGTSTWENSTIDVDISAYDLANGHTVTLADFGSTSGGDGTFDPTVNITAGATGMTGTLTFDAGTSELLLTVVRKGTVVLIR
;
A
#
# COMPACT_ATOMS: atom_id res chain seq x y z
N MET A 1 31.84 -74.39 -47.42
CA MET A 1 30.99 -74.83 -46.30
C MET A 1 31.40 -74.03 -45.07
N ASN A 2 30.44 -73.39 -44.39
CA ASN A 2 30.56 -72.65 -43.11
C ASN A 2 31.28 -71.28 -43.07
N ARG A 3 30.45 -70.26 -43.31
CA ARG A 3 30.20 -69.02 -42.55
C ARG A 3 31.11 -68.73 -41.33
N ALA A 4 31.61 -67.50 -41.26
CA ALA A 4 31.53 -66.70 -40.04
C ALA A 4 31.41 -65.20 -40.40
N LEU A 5 30.36 -64.62 -39.86
CA LEU A 5 29.79 -63.30 -40.05
C LEU A 5 30.59 -62.28 -39.24
N THR A 6 31.12 -61.22 -39.85
CA THR A 6 31.70 -60.08 -39.11
C THR A 6 30.58 -59.07 -38.88
N ALA A 7 30.05 -59.04 -37.66
CA ALA A 7 29.07 -58.04 -37.23
C ALA A 7 29.78 -56.69 -37.03
N LEU A 8 29.38 -55.69 -37.82
CA LEU A 8 29.75 -54.30 -37.59
C LEU A 8 28.80 -53.74 -36.51
N ALA A 9 29.27 -53.61 -35.29
CA ALA A 9 28.54 -52.96 -34.21
C ALA A 9 28.56 -51.43 -34.46
N GLY A 10 27.49 -50.90 -35.03
CA GLY A 10 27.21 -49.47 -35.04
C GLY A 10 26.69 -49.06 -33.66
N ALA A 11 27.52 -48.39 -32.87
CA ALA A 11 27.10 -47.74 -31.64
C ALA A 11 26.15 -46.59 -32.01
N LEU A 12 24.85 -46.80 -31.80
CA LEU A 12 23.86 -45.73 -31.81
C LEU A 12 24.07 -44.91 -30.54
N TYR A 13 24.73 -43.76 -30.66
CA TYR A 13 24.72 -42.76 -29.60
C TYR A 13 23.30 -42.22 -29.48
N LEU A 14 22.53 -42.77 -28.54
CA LEU A 14 21.29 -42.18 -28.06
C LEU A 14 21.70 -40.93 -27.29
N VAL A 15 21.81 -39.79 -27.97
CA VAL A 15 21.84 -38.49 -27.30
C VAL A 15 20.45 -38.35 -26.70
N ALA A 16 20.34 -38.50 -25.38
CA ALA A 16 19.14 -38.08 -24.67
C ALA A 16 18.99 -36.59 -24.97
N ALA A 17 18.06 -36.24 -25.87
CA ALA A 17 17.67 -34.87 -26.06
C ALA A 17 17.10 -34.42 -24.72
N SER A 18 17.85 -33.60 -23.99
CA SER A 18 17.33 -32.79 -22.92
C SER A 18 16.10 -32.08 -23.49
N ALA A 19 14.91 -32.32 -22.94
CA ALA A 19 13.73 -31.57 -23.32
C ALA A 19 13.99 -30.12 -22.92
N TYR A 20 14.43 -29.31 -23.89
CA TYR A 20 14.52 -27.87 -23.71
C TYR A 20 13.10 -27.34 -23.76
N SER A 21 12.72 -26.59 -22.73
CA SER A 21 11.54 -25.71 -22.78
C SER A 21 11.66 -24.81 -24.01
N ALA A 22 10.62 -24.81 -24.84
CA ALA A 22 10.49 -23.95 -26.01
C ALA A 22 9.54 -22.79 -25.72
N THR A 23 9.66 -21.71 -26.50
CA THR A 23 8.62 -20.68 -26.57
C THR A 23 7.81 -20.91 -27.84
N LEU A 24 6.52 -21.15 -27.68
CA LEU A 24 5.55 -21.37 -28.75
C LEU A 24 4.60 -20.18 -28.83
N VAL A 25 4.37 -19.66 -30.03
CA VAL A 25 3.44 -18.55 -30.27
C VAL A 25 2.22 -19.11 -30.98
N TRP A 26 1.03 -18.85 -30.42
CA TRP A 26 -0.22 -19.26 -31.05
C TRP A 26 -0.41 -18.51 -32.37
N ASP A 27 -0.63 -19.26 -33.45
CA ASP A 27 -0.94 -18.73 -34.77
C ASP A 27 -2.22 -19.31 -35.39
N GLY A 28 -2.80 -20.33 -34.76
CA GLY A 28 -4.05 -20.96 -35.19
C GLY A 28 -3.97 -21.67 -36.55
N GLY A 29 -2.77 -21.99 -37.05
CA GLY A 29 -2.57 -22.55 -38.39
C GLY A 29 -3.26 -23.90 -38.67
N GLY A 30 -3.57 -24.68 -37.63
CA GLY A 30 -4.30 -25.94 -37.69
C GLY A 30 -5.82 -25.78 -37.80
N GLY A 31 -6.37 -24.62 -37.44
CA GLY A 31 -7.77 -24.25 -37.62
C GLY A 31 -8.79 -24.96 -36.72
N ASP A 32 -8.35 -25.83 -35.80
CA ASP A 32 -9.22 -26.54 -34.86
C ASP A 32 -9.36 -25.84 -33.49
N GLY A 33 -8.53 -24.83 -33.22
CA GLY A 33 -8.54 -24.08 -31.96
C GLY A 33 -8.03 -24.87 -30.75
N LEU A 34 -7.39 -26.03 -30.94
CA LEU A 34 -6.96 -26.91 -29.85
C LEU A 34 -5.52 -26.64 -29.42
N LEU A 35 -5.28 -26.51 -28.12
CA LEU A 35 -3.96 -26.31 -27.51
C LEU A 35 -2.97 -27.42 -27.91
N GLY A 36 -3.43 -28.66 -28.01
CA GLY A 36 -2.58 -29.83 -28.29
C GLY A 36 -2.17 -30.01 -29.75
N THR A 37 -2.73 -29.23 -30.68
CA THR A 37 -2.47 -29.40 -32.12
C THR A 37 -1.20 -28.63 -32.52
N ALA A 38 -0.18 -29.36 -32.99
CA ALA A 38 1.13 -28.79 -33.33
C ALA A 38 1.05 -27.64 -34.35
N ASN A 39 0.18 -27.77 -35.37
CA ASN A 39 0.03 -26.77 -36.42
C ASN A 39 -0.63 -25.45 -35.97
N ASN A 40 -1.08 -25.33 -34.71
CA ASN A 40 -1.60 -24.06 -34.17
C ASN A 40 -0.52 -23.20 -33.50
N TRP A 41 0.73 -23.68 -33.49
CA TRP A 41 1.84 -23.05 -32.82
C TRP A 41 2.94 -22.74 -33.83
N ASN A 42 3.65 -21.64 -33.61
CA ASN A 42 4.88 -21.32 -34.29
C ASN A 42 6.06 -21.40 -33.30
N PRO A 43 7.06 -22.27 -33.56
CA PRO A 43 7.11 -23.27 -34.64
C PRO A 43 6.05 -24.39 -34.47
N ASP A 44 5.70 -25.08 -35.57
CA ASP A 44 4.70 -26.17 -35.64
C ASP A 44 5.06 -27.34 -34.70
N GLN A 45 4.76 -27.19 -33.42
CA GLN A 45 5.13 -28.10 -32.35
C GLN A 45 3.98 -28.16 -31.34
N ALA A 46 3.59 -29.38 -30.96
CA ALA A 46 2.65 -29.54 -29.85
C ALA A 46 3.34 -29.18 -28.52
N PRO A 47 2.67 -28.42 -27.63
CA PRO A 47 3.22 -28.07 -26.32
C PRO A 47 3.66 -29.29 -25.51
N VAL A 48 4.84 -29.21 -24.92
CA VAL A 48 5.37 -30.20 -23.98
C VAL A 48 5.65 -29.58 -22.61
N ALA A 49 6.10 -30.40 -21.66
CA ALA A 49 6.34 -29.96 -20.30
C ALA A 49 7.33 -28.78 -20.25
N SER A 50 7.03 -27.81 -19.39
CA SER A 50 7.82 -26.60 -19.18
C SER A 50 7.90 -25.62 -20.35
N ASP A 51 7.21 -25.82 -21.46
CA ASP A 51 7.14 -24.83 -22.54
C ASP A 51 6.50 -23.51 -22.08
N THR A 52 6.87 -22.41 -22.75
CA THR A 52 6.17 -21.11 -22.65
C THR A 52 5.25 -20.94 -23.85
N LEU A 53 3.97 -20.75 -23.60
CA LEU A 53 2.90 -20.67 -24.59
C LEU A 53 2.34 -19.24 -24.63
N ASN A 54 2.55 -18.54 -25.72
CA ASN A 54 2.09 -17.17 -25.89
C ASN A 54 0.83 -17.13 -26.77
N VAL A 55 -0.30 -16.69 -26.19
CA VAL A 55 -1.56 -16.50 -26.91
C VAL A 55 -1.91 -15.01 -26.85
N THR A 56 -1.63 -14.31 -27.94
CA THR A 56 -1.58 -12.84 -27.93
C THR A 56 -2.38 -12.18 -29.05
N ASN A 57 -3.13 -12.96 -29.83
CA ASN A 57 -3.75 -12.54 -31.09
C ASN A 57 -5.28 -12.38 -31.02
N GLY A 58 -5.89 -12.57 -29.85
CA GLY A 58 -7.34 -12.46 -29.65
C GLY A 58 -8.10 -13.77 -29.86
N ASP A 59 -7.40 -14.87 -30.14
CA ASP A 59 -8.03 -16.17 -30.35
C ASP A 59 -8.50 -16.82 -29.05
N THR A 60 -9.46 -17.73 -29.19
CA THR A 60 -9.85 -18.67 -28.13
C THR A 60 -9.14 -20.00 -28.34
N VAL A 61 -8.28 -20.35 -27.40
CA VAL A 61 -7.57 -21.64 -27.34
C VAL A 61 -8.35 -22.57 -26.44
N SER A 62 -8.73 -23.73 -26.95
CA SER A 62 -9.47 -24.75 -26.21
C SER A 62 -8.55 -25.88 -25.77
N HIS A 63 -8.73 -26.36 -24.54
CA HIS A 63 -8.05 -27.55 -24.05
C HIS A 63 -8.97 -28.44 -23.20
N ALA A 64 -8.70 -29.73 -23.26
CA ALA A 64 -9.28 -30.75 -22.39
C ALA A 64 -8.16 -31.46 -21.67
N ASN A 65 -8.45 -31.90 -20.45
CA ASN A 65 -7.59 -32.79 -19.66
C ASN A 65 -6.34 -32.06 -19.12
N ASN A 66 -5.29 -32.84 -18.87
CA ASN A 66 -4.03 -32.37 -18.33
C ASN A 66 -3.34 -31.41 -19.30
N LEU A 67 -2.98 -30.22 -18.84
CA LEU A 67 -1.93 -29.43 -19.48
C LEU A 67 -0.60 -30.19 -19.42
N PRO A 68 0.32 -29.98 -20.36
CA PRO A 68 1.69 -30.41 -20.18
C PRO A 68 2.24 -29.82 -18.88
N SER A 69 2.92 -30.63 -18.08
CA SER A 69 3.27 -30.21 -16.71
C SER A 69 4.23 -29.03 -16.71
N GLY A 70 3.99 -28.05 -15.83
CA GLY A 70 4.90 -26.94 -15.61
C GLY A 70 4.96 -25.91 -16.74
N VAL A 71 4.03 -25.92 -17.69
CA VAL A 71 3.99 -24.90 -18.75
C VAL A 71 3.76 -23.50 -18.19
N THR A 72 4.29 -22.49 -18.87
CA THR A 72 3.91 -21.09 -18.66
C THR A 72 2.97 -20.67 -19.79
N ILE A 73 1.80 -20.12 -19.49
CA ILE A 73 0.86 -19.61 -20.49
C ILE A 73 0.70 -18.10 -20.31
N ASN A 74 1.01 -17.34 -21.35
CA ASN A 74 0.85 -15.89 -21.37
C ASN A 74 -0.34 -15.53 -22.25
N LEU A 75 -1.38 -14.95 -21.66
CA LEU A 75 -2.54 -14.43 -22.36
C LEU A 75 -2.44 -12.92 -22.47
N SER A 76 -2.49 -12.40 -23.70
CA SER A 76 -2.65 -10.97 -23.98
C SER A 76 -3.53 -10.73 -25.21
N GLY A 77 -3.75 -9.47 -25.59
CA GLY A 77 -4.42 -9.12 -26.85
C GLY A 77 -5.87 -9.61 -26.95
N SER A 78 -6.59 -9.62 -25.82
CA SER A 78 -7.96 -10.13 -25.72
C SER A 78 -8.14 -11.62 -26.02
N SER A 79 -7.07 -12.41 -25.94
CA SER A 79 -7.12 -13.87 -26.13
C SER A 79 -7.84 -14.58 -24.97
N SER A 80 -8.28 -15.80 -25.21
CA SER A 80 -9.00 -16.61 -24.20
C SER A 80 -8.44 -18.03 -24.12
N LEU A 81 -8.29 -18.57 -22.92
CA LEU A 81 -8.10 -20.00 -22.68
C LEU A 81 -9.42 -20.58 -22.17
N SER A 82 -9.98 -21.52 -22.93
CA SER A 82 -11.25 -22.17 -22.64
C SER A 82 -11.05 -23.65 -22.35
N THR A 83 -11.88 -24.22 -21.49
CA THR A 83 -12.10 -25.66 -21.57
C THR A 83 -12.91 -25.98 -22.82
N ASP A 84 -12.66 -27.13 -23.45
CA ASP A 84 -13.45 -27.63 -24.58
C ASP A 84 -14.82 -28.23 -24.16
N GLY A 85 -15.34 -27.83 -22.99
CA GLY A 85 -16.50 -28.43 -22.33
C GLY A 85 -16.16 -29.52 -21.32
N ALA A 86 -14.90 -29.95 -21.24
CA ALA A 86 -14.42 -30.90 -20.23
C ALA A 86 -13.71 -30.19 -19.05
N VAL A 87 -12.85 -30.95 -18.36
CA VAL A 87 -12.01 -30.49 -17.24
C VAL A 87 -10.61 -30.18 -17.76
N ILE A 88 -10.09 -28.96 -17.53
CA ILE A 88 -8.67 -28.65 -17.65
C ILE A 88 -7.96 -28.88 -16.32
N ARG A 89 -6.75 -29.47 -16.34
CA ARG A 89 -5.92 -29.69 -15.13
C ARG A 89 -4.57 -29.01 -15.30
N LEU A 90 -4.20 -28.10 -14.39
CA LEU A 90 -3.03 -27.26 -14.64
C LEU A 90 -1.68 -27.96 -14.46
N LEU A 91 -1.56 -28.94 -13.57
CA LEU A 91 -0.34 -29.73 -13.36
C LEU A 91 0.94 -28.88 -13.20
N ASN A 92 0.90 -27.94 -12.26
CA ASN A 92 1.98 -26.98 -11.99
C ASN A 92 2.15 -25.88 -13.07
N ALA A 93 1.14 -25.61 -13.90
CA ALA A 93 1.24 -24.52 -14.87
C ALA A 93 1.25 -23.14 -14.19
N ASN A 94 2.04 -22.22 -14.76
CA ASN A 94 1.97 -20.79 -14.50
C ASN A 94 1.11 -20.13 -15.60
N ILE A 95 0.12 -19.32 -15.24
CA ILE A 95 -0.76 -18.63 -16.19
C ILE A 95 -0.80 -17.14 -15.87
N ASN A 96 -0.39 -16.33 -16.83
CA ASN A 96 -0.45 -14.88 -16.77
C ASN A 96 -1.64 -14.39 -17.61
N VAL A 97 -2.61 -13.76 -16.95
CA VAL A 97 -3.87 -13.31 -17.51
C VAL A 97 -3.85 -11.79 -17.61
N GLY A 98 -3.52 -11.27 -18.79
CA GLY A 98 -3.48 -9.83 -19.04
C GLY A 98 -4.88 -9.19 -19.09
N ALA A 99 -4.90 -7.86 -19.01
CA ALA A 99 -6.12 -7.06 -19.13
C ALA A 99 -6.91 -7.40 -20.41
N GLY A 100 -8.21 -7.64 -20.27
CA GLY A 100 -9.13 -8.00 -21.35
C GLY A 100 -9.01 -9.43 -21.87
N THR A 101 -8.14 -10.27 -21.29
CA THR A 101 -8.03 -11.71 -21.62
C THR A 101 -8.85 -12.55 -20.66
N SER A 102 -9.19 -13.78 -21.08
CA SER A 102 -10.14 -14.58 -20.31
C SER A 102 -9.75 -16.03 -20.05
N LEU A 103 -10.10 -16.51 -18.86
CA LEU A 103 -10.17 -17.92 -18.50
C LEU A 103 -11.64 -18.33 -18.42
N ILE A 104 -12.09 -19.22 -19.30
CA ILE A 104 -13.51 -19.55 -19.47
C ILE A 104 -13.75 -21.07 -19.60
N GLY A 105 -15.02 -21.46 -19.70
CA GLY A 105 -15.44 -22.84 -19.93
C GLY A 105 -15.96 -23.53 -18.68
N ALA A 106 -15.94 -24.87 -18.69
CA ALA A 106 -16.61 -25.69 -17.69
C ALA A 106 -15.82 -25.80 -16.38
N PHE A 107 -14.83 -26.68 -16.30
CA PHE A 107 -14.20 -27.05 -15.03
C PHE A 107 -12.69 -26.84 -15.07
N TRP A 108 -12.20 -26.03 -14.13
CA TRP A 108 -10.78 -25.77 -13.88
C TRP A 108 -10.33 -26.46 -12.60
N ASP A 109 -9.64 -27.59 -12.75
CA ASP A 109 -8.93 -28.29 -11.66
C ASP A 109 -7.52 -27.68 -11.60
N LEU A 110 -7.32 -26.76 -10.65
CA LEU A 110 -6.15 -25.91 -10.63
C LEU A 110 -4.86 -26.64 -10.27
N ASN A 111 -4.93 -27.82 -9.65
CA ASN A 111 -3.84 -28.76 -9.39
C ASN A 111 -2.40 -28.19 -9.41
N ASN A 112 -2.06 -27.44 -8.36
CA ASN A 112 -0.80 -26.73 -8.15
C ASN A 112 -0.54 -25.54 -9.08
N GLY A 113 -1.61 -24.85 -9.51
CA GLY A 113 -1.50 -23.74 -10.45
C GLY A 113 -0.92 -22.49 -9.81
N ASP A 114 -0.21 -21.71 -10.62
CA ASP A 114 0.23 -20.36 -10.29
C ASP A 114 -0.40 -19.37 -11.27
N LEU A 115 -1.32 -18.54 -10.80
CA LEU A 115 -2.13 -17.67 -11.66
C LEU A 115 -1.88 -16.21 -11.28
N THR A 116 -1.51 -15.39 -12.26
CA THR A 116 -1.38 -13.95 -12.11
C THR A 116 -2.43 -13.24 -12.96
N PHE A 117 -3.19 -12.34 -12.34
CA PHE A 117 -4.24 -11.57 -12.97
C PHE A 117 -3.89 -10.08 -12.94
N GLU A 118 -3.87 -9.45 -14.10
CA GLU A 118 -3.85 -7.99 -14.21
C GLU A 118 -5.27 -7.43 -14.05
N ASP A 119 -5.41 -6.19 -13.56
CA ASP A 119 -6.70 -5.50 -13.59
C ASP A 119 -7.29 -5.51 -15.01
N GLY A 120 -8.57 -5.88 -15.10
CA GLY A 120 -9.31 -6.09 -16.35
C GLY A 120 -9.22 -7.51 -16.90
N ALA A 121 -8.49 -8.43 -16.25
CA ALA A 121 -8.58 -9.86 -16.54
C ALA A 121 -9.99 -10.39 -16.31
N ILE A 122 -10.35 -11.45 -17.02
CA ILE A 122 -11.69 -12.05 -16.97
C ILE A 122 -11.55 -13.52 -16.56
N ALA A 123 -12.30 -13.95 -15.55
CA ALA A 123 -12.47 -15.35 -15.23
C ALA A 123 -13.94 -15.65 -14.98
N THR A 124 -14.54 -16.50 -15.81
CA THR A 124 -15.98 -16.82 -15.77
C THR A 124 -16.25 -18.30 -15.94
N MET A 125 -15.30 -19.15 -15.57
CA MET A 125 -15.49 -20.60 -15.63
C MET A 125 -16.60 -21.08 -14.69
N ALA A 126 -17.25 -22.17 -15.06
CA ALA A 126 -18.33 -22.73 -14.26
C ALA A 126 -17.84 -23.33 -12.93
N THR A 127 -16.61 -23.84 -12.88
CA THR A 127 -16.05 -24.43 -11.66
C THR A 127 -14.57 -24.07 -11.52
N TRP A 128 -14.24 -23.47 -10.38
CA TRP A 128 -12.90 -23.16 -9.91
C TRP A 128 -12.57 -24.10 -8.75
N GLU A 129 -11.80 -25.15 -9.00
CA GLU A 129 -11.40 -26.12 -7.98
C GLU A 129 -9.94 -25.91 -7.58
N GLN A 130 -9.72 -25.54 -6.32
CA GLN A 130 -8.38 -25.52 -5.73
C GLN A 130 -7.97 -26.91 -5.30
N LYS A 131 -6.84 -27.37 -5.82
CA LYS A 131 -6.26 -28.68 -5.53
C LYS A 131 -4.75 -28.59 -5.50
N GLY A 132 -4.11 -29.25 -4.53
CA GLY A 132 -2.68 -29.07 -4.30
C GLY A 132 -2.32 -27.65 -3.89
N THR A 133 -1.07 -27.24 -4.11
CA THR A 133 -0.56 -25.94 -3.67
C THR A 133 -0.74 -24.87 -4.72
N ASN A 134 -1.73 -24.00 -4.57
CA ASN A 134 -2.08 -22.98 -5.59
C ASN A 134 -1.61 -21.59 -5.18
N THR A 135 -1.18 -20.79 -6.14
CA THR A 135 -0.81 -19.37 -5.94
C THR A 135 -1.67 -18.49 -6.84
N PHE A 136 -2.15 -17.38 -6.27
CA PHE A 136 -2.95 -16.38 -6.96
C PHE A 136 -2.34 -15.00 -6.72
N THR A 137 -2.04 -14.27 -7.77
CA THR A 137 -1.56 -12.88 -7.70
C THR A 137 -2.54 -11.96 -8.41
N PHE A 138 -2.94 -10.87 -7.74
CA PHE A 138 -3.80 -9.83 -8.30
C PHE A 138 -3.03 -8.52 -8.36
N ASN A 139 -2.76 -8.02 -9.56
CA ASN A 139 -2.07 -6.75 -9.77
C ASN A 139 -3.11 -5.63 -9.93
N LEU A 140 -3.18 -4.73 -8.94
CA LEU A 140 -4.11 -3.61 -8.99
C LEU A 140 -3.66 -2.58 -10.04
N SER A 141 -4.62 -1.94 -10.70
CA SER A 141 -4.39 -0.67 -11.40
C SER A 141 -4.52 0.52 -10.46
N ALA A 142 -4.33 1.73 -11.00
CA ALA A 142 -4.54 2.99 -10.28
C ALA A 142 -5.92 3.11 -9.64
N THR A 143 -6.93 2.46 -10.23
CA THR A 143 -8.33 2.53 -9.79
C THR A 143 -8.80 1.30 -9.02
N GLY A 144 -7.99 0.26 -8.90
CA GLY A 144 -8.34 -0.97 -8.18
C GLY A 144 -8.22 -2.22 -9.05
N PHE A 145 -9.21 -3.11 -8.96
CA PHE A 145 -9.23 -4.38 -9.68
C PHE A 145 -10.64 -4.71 -10.15
N THR A 146 -10.74 -5.17 -11.40
CA THR A 146 -11.96 -5.68 -12.01
C THR A 146 -12.24 -7.07 -11.44
N THR A 147 -13.35 -7.21 -10.72
CA THR A 147 -13.74 -8.46 -10.06
C THR A 147 -13.81 -9.63 -11.05
N LEU A 148 -13.19 -10.76 -10.69
CA LEU A 148 -13.36 -12.03 -11.39
C LEU A 148 -14.70 -12.68 -10.99
N ASN A 149 -15.41 -13.32 -11.92
CA ASN A 149 -16.73 -13.90 -11.68
C ASN A 149 -16.82 -15.40 -12.06
N PRO A 150 -15.97 -16.28 -11.51
CA PRO A 150 -16.19 -17.72 -11.59
C PRO A 150 -17.49 -18.11 -10.88
N ASN A 151 -18.16 -19.16 -11.34
CA ASN A 151 -19.44 -19.56 -10.77
C ASN A 151 -19.27 -20.30 -9.42
N SER A 152 -18.52 -21.41 -9.41
CA SER A 152 -18.44 -22.27 -8.21
C SER A 152 -17.03 -22.37 -7.64
N PHE A 153 -16.89 -22.15 -6.33
CA PHE A 153 -15.65 -22.42 -5.58
C PHE A 153 -15.65 -23.82 -4.98
N LEU A 154 -14.62 -24.62 -5.29
CA LEU A 154 -14.41 -25.97 -4.76
C LEU A 154 -13.00 -26.12 -4.19
N ARG A 155 -12.86 -27.03 -3.21
CA ARG A 155 -11.57 -27.58 -2.76
C ARG A 155 -11.56 -29.08 -3.07
N GLY A 156 -10.64 -29.50 -3.93
CA GLY A 156 -10.51 -30.86 -4.43
C GLY A 156 -9.35 -31.62 -3.81
N GLY A 157 -9.38 -32.95 -3.89
CA GLY A 157 -8.22 -33.80 -3.60
C GLY A 157 -7.68 -33.75 -2.16
N GLY A 158 -8.47 -33.24 -1.21
CA GLY A 158 -8.05 -33.07 0.19
C GLY A 158 -7.25 -31.79 0.47
N ALA A 159 -7.21 -30.84 -0.47
CA ALA A 159 -6.55 -29.56 -0.28
C ALA A 159 -7.18 -28.75 0.87
N LEU A 160 -6.32 -28.09 1.63
CA LEU A 160 -6.67 -27.15 2.69
C LEU A 160 -6.40 -25.72 2.23
N MET A 161 -6.99 -24.73 2.90
CA MET A 161 -6.66 -23.34 2.59
C MET A 161 -5.20 -22.99 2.86
N SER A 162 -4.53 -23.70 3.78
CA SER A 162 -3.09 -23.58 4.01
C SER A 162 -2.23 -23.99 2.81
N ASP A 163 -2.81 -24.67 1.81
CA ASP A 163 -2.14 -24.99 0.56
C ASP A 163 -2.26 -23.83 -0.47
N ALA A 164 -3.01 -22.78 -0.17
CA ALA A 164 -3.20 -21.64 -1.06
C ALA A 164 -2.40 -20.40 -0.60
N THR A 165 -1.86 -19.67 -1.57
CA THR A 165 -1.28 -18.34 -1.37
C THR A 165 -2.03 -17.32 -2.22
N TYR A 166 -2.45 -16.22 -1.60
CA TYR A 166 -3.07 -15.09 -2.28
C TYR A 166 -2.20 -13.86 -2.06
N THR A 167 -1.79 -13.24 -3.15
CA THR A 167 -0.99 -12.02 -3.16
C THR A 167 -1.77 -10.92 -3.88
N VAL A 168 -1.87 -9.75 -3.27
CA VAL A 168 -2.31 -8.53 -3.97
C VAL A 168 -1.13 -7.58 -4.06
N ASP A 169 -0.84 -7.10 -5.27
CA ASP A 169 0.15 -6.06 -5.50
C ASP A 169 -0.55 -4.70 -5.67
N MET A 170 -0.30 -3.80 -4.73
CA MET A 170 -0.85 -2.44 -4.72
C MET A 170 0.09 -1.40 -5.36
N ALA A 171 1.18 -1.80 -6.03
CA ALA A 171 2.21 -0.87 -6.52
C ALA A 171 1.68 0.27 -7.39
N ALA A 172 0.65 0.02 -8.21
CA ALA A 172 0.05 1.04 -9.06
C ALA A 172 -1.17 1.73 -8.43
N TYR A 173 -1.67 1.25 -7.28
CA TYR A 173 -2.96 1.66 -6.72
C TYR A 173 -2.92 3.08 -6.12
N THR A 174 -3.94 3.88 -6.44
CA THR A 174 -4.08 5.26 -5.94
C THR A 174 -5.51 5.58 -5.49
N GLY A 175 -6.40 4.59 -5.43
CA GLY A 175 -7.85 4.77 -5.28
C GLY A 175 -8.35 5.13 -3.88
N GLY A 176 -7.47 5.19 -2.87
CA GLY A 176 -7.86 5.53 -1.49
C GLY A 176 -8.18 4.31 -0.61
N ALA A 177 -8.63 4.57 0.62
CA ALA A 177 -9.19 3.53 1.48
C ALA A 177 -10.55 3.03 0.95
N GLY A 178 -10.86 1.75 1.18
CA GLY A 178 -12.10 1.13 0.72
C GLY A 178 -12.02 -0.39 0.69
N THR A 179 -12.96 -1.03 0.01
CA THR A 179 -12.97 -2.48 -0.20
C THR A 179 -13.01 -2.76 -1.70
N ILE A 180 -12.17 -3.70 -2.15
CA ILE A 180 -12.15 -4.20 -3.54
C ILE A 180 -12.49 -5.68 -3.52
N THR A 181 -13.55 -6.08 -4.22
CA THR A 181 -13.84 -7.50 -4.46
C THR A 181 -12.95 -8.02 -5.58
N LEU A 182 -12.05 -8.95 -5.26
CA LEU A 182 -11.11 -9.54 -6.22
C LEU A 182 -11.75 -10.67 -7.01
N VAL A 183 -12.49 -11.54 -6.30
CA VAL A 183 -13.20 -12.68 -6.88
C VAL A 183 -14.57 -12.78 -6.22
N ASP A 184 -15.60 -12.94 -7.01
CA ASP A 184 -16.99 -13.10 -6.58
C ASP A 184 -17.52 -14.43 -7.13
N PHE A 185 -17.72 -15.41 -6.24
CA PHE A 185 -18.27 -16.71 -6.61
C PHE A 185 -19.78 -16.67 -6.47
N SER A 186 -20.50 -17.23 -7.44
CA SER A 186 -21.96 -17.35 -7.31
C SER A 186 -22.39 -18.40 -6.27
N SER A 187 -21.52 -19.35 -5.95
CA SER A 187 -21.74 -20.34 -4.89
C SER A 187 -20.43 -20.91 -4.38
N ASP A 188 -20.27 -20.93 -3.06
CA ASP A 188 -19.35 -21.85 -2.41
C ASP A 188 -19.98 -23.25 -2.25
N PHE A 189 -19.23 -24.30 -2.62
CA PHE A 189 -19.63 -25.69 -2.38
C PHE A 189 -18.81 -26.35 -1.27
N THR A 190 -18.16 -25.54 -0.43
CA THR A 190 -17.16 -26.02 0.54
C THR A 190 -17.43 -25.56 1.97
N SER A 191 -18.55 -24.86 2.18
CA SER A 191 -18.89 -24.17 3.42
C SER A 191 -17.71 -23.29 3.86
N MET A 192 -17.24 -22.47 2.92
CA MET A 192 -16.16 -21.54 3.20
C MET A 192 -16.64 -20.56 4.26
N THR A 193 -15.72 -20.15 5.11
CA THR A 193 -15.92 -19.05 6.03
C THR A 193 -14.69 -18.17 6.02
N ASN A 194 -14.83 -16.91 6.44
CA ASN A 194 -13.63 -16.07 6.68
C ASN A 194 -12.61 -16.78 7.57
N ALA A 195 -13.05 -17.39 8.67
CA ALA A 195 -12.14 -18.12 9.57
C ALA A 195 -11.36 -19.26 8.86
N THR A 196 -11.99 -19.93 7.89
CA THR A 196 -11.31 -20.98 7.09
C THR A 196 -10.36 -20.36 6.06
N PHE A 197 -10.78 -19.27 5.40
CA PHE A 197 -9.98 -18.55 4.42
C PHE A 197 -8.70 -17.96 5.02
N GLN A 198 -8.76 -17.45 6.26
CA GLN A 198 -7.59 -16.97 7.01
C GLN A 198 -6.53 -18.06 7.29
N GLY A 199 -6.83 -19.33 7.02
CA GLY A 199 -5.84 -20.41 7.03
C GLY A 199 -4.87 -20.40 5.85
N ALA A 200 -5.13 -19.61 4.81
CA ALA A 200 -4.24 -19.42 3.67
C ALA A 200 -3.06 -18.51 3.98
N THR A 201 -2.06 -18.50 3.10
CA THR A 201 -1.04 -17.46 3.11
C THR A 201 -1.58 -16.23 2.38
N LEU A 202 -1.82 -15.14 3.11
CA LEU A 202 -2.40 -13.90 2.61
C LEU A 202 -1.34 -12.79 2.63
N ILE A 203 -1.08 -12.18 1.48
CA ILE A 203 0.00 -11.21 1.30
C ILE A 203 -0.56 -9.98 0.57
N VAL A 204 -0.32 -8.80 1.13
CA VAL A 204 -0.57 -7.52 0.44
C VAL A 204 0.76 -6.79 0.31
N LEU A 205 1.21 -6.60 -0.93
CA LEU A 205 2.48 -5.95 -1.26
C LEU A 205 2.24 -4.49 -1.63
N ASN A 206 3.29 -3.67 -1.46
CA ASN A 206 3.34 -2.29 -1.93
C ASN A 206 2.16 -1.42 -1.43
N THR A 207 1.73 -1.66 -0.18
CA THR A 207 0.57 -1.03 0.47
C THR A 207 0.69 0.49 0.64
N GLY A 208 1.91 1.03 0.60
CA GLY A 208 2.16 2.45 0.82
C GLY A 208 1.60 2.91 2.16
N ALA A 209 0.69 3.88 2.14
CA ALA A 209 0.01 4.40 3.33
C ALA A 209 -0.98 3.40 3.97
N TYR A 210 -1.40 2.35 3.27
CA TYR A 210 -2.47 1.44 3.68
C TYR A 210 -1.95 0.13 4.25
N THR A 211 -1.00 0.19 5.18
CA THR A 211 -0.36 -1.00 5.76
C THR A 211 -1.29 -1.88 6.60
N GLY A 212 -2.47 -1.37 6.97
CA GLY A 212 -3.56 -2.16 7.59
C GLY A 212 -4.37 -3.00 6.59
N SER A 213 -4.04 -2.93 5.29
CA SER A 213 -4.77 -3.66 4.26
C SER A 213 -4.64 -5.17 4.42
N HIS A 214 -5.75 -5.88 4.26
CA HIS A 214 -5.80 -7.33 4.45
C HIS A 214 -6.88 -7.98 3.57
N LEU A 215 -6.76 -9.30 3.39
CA LEU A 215 -7.70 -10.10 2.60
C LEU A 215 -8.70 -10.81 3.51
N THR A 216 -9.96 -10.85 3.09
CA THR A 216 -11.04 -11.60 3.77
C THR A 216 -11.85 -12.41 2.78
N TRP A 217 -12.58 -13.38 3.33
CA TRP A 217 -13.73 -13.97 2.65
C TRP A 217 -15.01 -13.36 3.21
N ASP A 218 -15.90 -12.93 2.33
CA ASP A 218 -17.24 -12.46 2.70
C ASP A 218 -18.24 -13.61 2.58
N ASP A 219 -18.69 -14.10 3.74
CA ASP A 219 -19.64 -15.22 3.86
C ASP A 219 -21.02 -14.92 3.24
N ALA A 220 -21.39 -13.64 3.08
CA ALA A 220 -22.70 -13.26 2.54
C ALA A 220 -22.73 -13.26 1.00
N THR A 221 -21.57 -13.04 0.38
CA THR A 221 -21.44 -12.89 -1.07
C THR A 221 -20.56 -13.95 -1.71
N ASP A 222 -20.02 -14.89 -0.93
CA ASP A 222 -19.07 -15.91 -1.40
C ASP A 222 -17.90 -15.27 -2.16
N SER A 223 -17.30 -14.21 -1.61
CA SER A 223 -16.31 -13.39 -2.32
C SER A 223 -15.00 -13.22 -1.56
N ILE A 224 -13.90 -13.07 -2.30
CA ILE A 224 -12.59 -12.70 -1.77
C ILE A 224 -12.43 -11.19 -1.90
N GLN A 225 -12.22 -10.50 -0.78
CA GLN A 225 -12.14 -9.05 -0.72
C GLN A 225 -10.78 -8.59 -0.20
N LEU A 226 -10.23 -7.54 -0.81
CA LEU A 226 -9.16 -6.74 -0.24
C LEU A 226 -9.78 -5.55 0.48
N HIS A 227 -9.54 -5.45 1.79
CA HIS A 227 -9.80 -4.23 2.54
C HIS A 227 -8.55 -3.35 2.48
N ILE A 228 -8.73 -2.12 2.03
CA ILE A 228 -7.69 -1.11 1.91
C ILE A 228 -7.91 -0.09 3.00
N MET A 229 -7.06 -0.11 4.01
CA MET A 229 -7.23 0.79 5.16
C MET A 229 -5.89 1.23 5.75
N PRO A 230 -5.80 2.47 6.26
CA PRO A 230 -4.69 2.87 7.11
C PRO A 230 -4.76 2.10 8.44
N VAL A 231 -3.69 2.15 9.21
CA VAL A 231 -3.70 1.63 10.58
C VAL A 231 -4.35 2.68 11.49
N THR A 232 -5.40 2.35 12.23
CA THR A 232 -6.14 3.34 13.04
C THR A 232 -6.13 2.99 14.50
N TRP A 233 -6.03 3.99 15.37
CA TRP A 233 -6.21 3.80 16.80
C TRP A 233 -7.67 3.50 17.11
N ASP A 234 -7.92 2.36 17.76
CA ASP A 234 -9.26 1.93 18.18
C ASP A 234 -9.39 1.79 19.71
N GLY A 235 -8.27 1.77 20.44
CA GLY A 235 -8.23 1.65 21.89
C GLY A 235 -8.69 0.28 22.43
N GLY A 236 -8.67 -0.78 21.61
CA GLY A 236 -9.21 -2.10 21.95
C GLY A 236 -8.60 -2.78 23.19
N ALA A 237 -7.37 -2.44 23.59
CA ALA A 237 -6.74 -2.94 24.83
C ALA A 237 -7.23 -2.19 26.09
N GLY A 238 -7.76 -0.97 25.93
CA GLY A 238 -8.31 -0.15 27.01
C GLY A 238 -7.27 0.45 27.96
N ASP A 239 -5.98 0.38 27.64
CA ASP A 239 -4.89 0.92 28.47
C ASP A 239 -4.37 2.28 27.99
N GLY A 240 -4.77 2.75 26.79
CA GLY A 240 -4.33 4.03 26.23
C GLY A 240 -2.90 4.04 25.70
N LEU A 241 -2.20 2.91 25.70
CA LEU A 241 -0.76 2.84 25.42
C LEU A 241 -0.47 2.62 23.93
N TRP A 242 0.38 3.46 23.33
CA TRP A 242 0.85 3.30 21.95
C TRP A 242 1.43 1.89 21.70
N SER A 243 2.16 1.35 22.68
CA SER A 243 2.86 0.06 22.56
C SER A 243 1.97 -1.17 22.60
N SER A 244 0.67 -1.03 22.86
CA SER A 244 -0.26 -2.17 22.92
C SER A 244 -0.87 -2.39 21.54
N ALA A 245 -0.48 -3.50 20.88
CA ALA A 245 -0.93 -3.82 19.52
C ALA A 245 -2.46 -3.87 19.38
N ALA A 246 -3.16 -4.34 20.42
CA ALA A 246 -4.62 -4.41 20.44
C ALA A 246 -5.33 -3.04 20.61
N ASN A 247 -4.61 -1.91 20.62
CA ASN A 247 -5.19 -0.57 20.50
C ASN A 247 -5.17 -0.02 19.07
N TRP A 248 -4.66 -0.80 18.12
CA TRP A 248 -4.60 -0.46 16.72
C TRP A 248 -5.48 -1.43 15.95
N ASP A 249 -6.18 -0.92 14.95
CA ASP A 249 -6.91 -1.70 13.97
C ASP A 249 -6.15 -1.65 12.63
N PRO A 250 -5.69 -2.80 12.10
CA PRO A 250 -5.75 -4.14 12.73
C PRO A 250 -4.79 -4.29 13.92
N ASP A 251 -5.05 -5.26 14.82
CA ASP A 251 -4.35 -5.56 16.10
C ASP A 251 -2.81 -5.75 15.98
N GLY A 252 -2.11 -4.66 15.65
CA GLY A 252 -0.71 -4.63 15.23
C GLY A 252 -0.11 -3.24 15.36
N LEU A 253 1.13 -3.17 15.81
CA LEU A 253 1.80 -1.88 15.99
C LEU A 253 2.11 -1.22 14.64
N PRO A 254 2.03 0.12 14.56
CA PRO A 254 2.50 0.87 13.40
C PRO A 254 3.94 0.52 13.01
N ALA A 255 4.17 0.28 11.72
CA ALA A 255 5.45 -0.06 11.13
C ALA A 255 6.04 1.09 10.29
N ILE A 256 7.21 0.84 9.69
CA ILE A 256 7.95 1.81 8.87
C ILE A 256 7.13 2.16 7.63
N GLY A 257 6.92 3.45 7.39
CA GLY A 257 6.18 3.96 6.23
C GLY A 257 4.65 4.00 6.41
N ASP A 258 4.13 3.48 7.52
CA ASP A 258 2.70 3.45 7.78
C ASP A 258 2.10 4.86 7.79
N THR A 259 0.87 4.98 7.28
CA THR A 259 0.01 6.11 7.62
C THR A 259 -0.97 5.66 8.68
N VAL A 260 -0.90 6.30 9.85
CA VAL A 260 -1.73 5.99 11.00
C VAL A 260 -2.63 7.14 11.40
N ALA A 261 -3.77 6.84 12.01
CA ALA A 261 -4.69 7.85 12.49
C ALA A 261 -5.12 7.63 13.94
N ILE A 262 -5.14 8.72 14.72
CA ILE A 262 -5.83 8.80 16.01
C ILE A 262 -6.97 9.81 15.81
N SER A 263 -8.21 9.33 15.75
CA SER A 263 -9.33 10.13 15.25
C SER A 263 -10.63 10.00 16.04
N ASN A 264 -10.60 9.31 17.18
CA ASN A 264 -11.79 8.94 17.95
C ASN A 264 -11.98 9.78 19.23
N GLY A 265 -11.19 10.84 19.43
CA GLY A 265 -11.21 11.68 20.63
C GLY A 265 -10.36 11.16 21.78
N ASP A 266 -9.68 10.01 21.60
CA ASP A 266 -8.85 9.43 22.67
C ASP A 266 -7.55 10.20 22.90
N THR A 267 -7.00 9.99 24.10
CA THR A 267 -5.61 10.31 24.42
C THR A 267 -4.77 9.05 24.31
N VAL A 268 -3.77 9.09 23.44
CA VAL A 268 -2.81 8.01 23.22
C VAL A 268 -1.50 8.37 23.91
N GLU A 269 -1.06 7.52 24.82
CA GLU A 269 0.22 7.67 25.50
C GLU A 269 1.34 7.05 24.66
N TRP A 270 2.25 7.88 24.15
CA TRP A 270 3.58 7.45 23.73
C TRP A 270 4.39 7.03 24.97
N ASN A 271 4.17 5.80 25.37
CA ASN A 271 4.81 5.13 26.51
C ASN A 271 6.11 4.41 26.13
N THR A 272 6.57 4.61 24.89
CA THR A 272 7.75 3.92 24.34
C THR A 272 9.01 4.75 24.50
N SER A 273 10.15 4.09 24.69
CA SER A 273 11.47 4.71 24.56
C SER A 273 12.02 4.42 23.16
N GLY A 274 12.04 5.42 22.27
CA GLY A 274 12.56 5.18 20.93
C GLY A 274 12.18 6.24 19.90
N ASN A 275 12.22 5.82 18.64
CA ASN A 275 11.77 6.60 17.50
C ASN A 275 10.35 6.16 17.12
N LEU A 276 9.55 7.08 16.60
CA LEU A 276 8.47 6.71 15.71
C LEU A 276 9.07 5.87 14.56
N PRO A 277 8.30 4.91 14.01
CA PRO A 277 8.72 4.22 12.81
C PRO A 277 9.18 5.20 11.73
N SER A 278 10.28 4.89 11.04
CA SER A 278 10.82 5.78 10.02
C SER A 278 9.79 6.04 8.92
N ASN A 279 9.70 7.29 8.45
CA ASN A 279 8.75 7.73 7.43
C ASN A 279 7.26 7.49 7.78
N LEU A 280 6.92 7.34 9.06
CA LEU A 280 5.54 7.28 9.52
C LEU A 280 4.80 8.59 9.17
N THR A 281 3.56 8.49 8.71
CA THR A 281 2.63 9.63 8.70
C THR A 281 1.60 9.43 9.81
N LEU A 282 1.55 10.33 10.80
CA LEU A 282 0.58 10.29 11.90
C LEU A 282 -0.45 11.39 11.73
N ASN A 283 -1.73 11.03 11.62
CA ASN A 283 -2.86 11.94 11.57
C ASN A 283 -3.55 11.99 12.94
N ILE A 284 -3.60 13.15 13.57
CA ILE A 284 -4.31 13.37 14.84
C ILE A 284 -5.49 14.29 14.57
N THR A 285 -6.69 13.74 14.70
CA THR A 285 -7.95 14.42 14.36
C THR A 285 -9.04 14.12 15.40
N GLY A 286 -10.25 14.65 15.22
CA GLY A 286 -11.40 14.27 16.06
C GLY A 286 -11.27 14.68 17.52
N ASN A 287 -10.47 15.71 17.83
CA ASN A 287 -10.09 16.12 19.19
C ASN A 287 -9.24 15.08 19.94
N SER A 288 -8.60 14.15 19.22
CA SER A 288 -7.64 13.22 19.81
C SER A 288 -6.34 13.90 20.22
N THR A 289 -5.62 13.26 21.16
CA THR A 289 -4.35 13.73 21.69
C THR A 289 -3.29 12.64 21.58
N LEU A 290 -2.08 12.98 21.10
CA LEU A 290 -0.88 12.20 21.37
C LEU A 290 -0.14 12.84 22.54
N GLU A 291 -0.07 12.12 23.65
CA GLU A 291 0.67 12.52 24.85
C GLU A 291 1.94 11.69 24.99
N SER A 292 3.08 12.34 25.19
CA SER A 292 4.34 11.63 25.43
C SER A 292 4.75 11.64 26.91
N SER A 293 4.84 10.45 27.51
CA SER A 293 5.44 10.24 28.84
C SER A 293 6.94 9.95 28.78
N ASN A 294 7.50 9.82 27.59
CA ASN A 294 8.93 9.67 27.32
C ASN A 294 9.42 10.70 26.30
N VAL A 295 10.65 10.55 25.83
CA VAL A 295 11.13 11.25 24.63
C VAL A 295 10.50 10.59 23.41
N LEU A 296 9.68 11.35 22.67
CA LEU A 296 9.21 10.98 21.35
C LEU A 296 10.21 11.50 20.33
N ARG A 297 10.72 10.62 19.45
CA ARG A 297 11.61 11.03 18.36
C ARG A 297 10.92 10.81 17.03
N CYS A 298 10.74 11.88 16.25
CA CYS A 298 9.97 11.77 15.01
C CYS A 298 10.77 11.10 13.88
N ASN A 299 12.09 11.31 13.82
CA ASN A 299 13.01 10.57 12.95
C ASN A 299 12.54 10.45 11.48
N GLY A 300 12.18 11.59 10.86
CA GLY A 300 11.65 11.62 9.49
C GLY A 300 10.12 11.48 9.38
N ALA A 301 9.39 11.34 10.49
CA ALA A 301 7.93 11.24 10.46
C ALA A 301 7.25 12.55 10.04
N THR A 302 6.09 12.39 9.40
CA THR A 302 5.13 13.48 9.15
C THR A 302 4.02 13.41 10.20
N ILE A 303 3.67 14.52 10.84
CA ILE A 303 2.62 14.57 11.86
C ILE A 303 1.62 15.67 11.49
N ASN A 304 0.38 15.27 11.21
CA ASN A 304 -0.73 16.16 10.91
C ASN A 304 -1.59 16.35 12.16
N VAL A 305 -1.76 17.59 12.61
CA VAL A 305 -2.55 17.95 13.79
C VAL A 305 -3.72 18.83 13.37
N ALA A 306 -4.93 18.27 13.41
CA ALA A 306 -6.14 18.99 13.05
C ALA A 306 -6.63 19.92 14.18
N ALA A 307 -7.60 20.77 13.85
CA ALA A 307 -8.27 21.64 14.82
C ALA A 307 -8.85 20.83 15.99
N GLY A 308 -8.59 21.27 17.22
CA GLY A 308 -9.03 20.62 18.46
C GLY A 308 -8.16 19.42 18.89
N SER A 309 -7.28 18.92 18.03
CA SER A 309 -6.35 17.83 18.35
C SER A 309 -5.03 18.33 18.89
N ALA A 310 -4.33 17.48 19.65
CA ALA A 310 -3.20 17.92 20.46
C ALA A 310 -1.94 17.04 20.34
N LEU A 311 -0.78 17.72 20.38
CA LEU A 311 0.51 17.15 20.78
C LEU A 311 0.87 17.67 22.17
N THR A 312 1.15 16.76 23.09
CA THR A 312 1.48 17.14 24.46
C THR A 312 2.51 16.20 25.09
N THR A 313 3.02 16.59 26.26
CA THR A 313 3.86 15.76 27.11
C THR A 313 3.26 15.73 28.51
N SER A 314 3.20 14.56 29.15
CA SER A 314 2.74 14.45 30.54
C SER A 314 3.76 14.98 31.56
N ILE A 315 5.02 15.13 31.13
CA ILE A 315 6.12 15.64 31.95
C ILE A 315 6.78 16.81 31.21
N SER A 316 6.82 17.99 31.84
CA SER A 316 7.31 19.23 31.21
C SER A 316 8.78 19.23 30.81
N THR A 317 9.58 18.29 31.30
CA THR A 317 10.99 18.13 30.92
C THR A 317 11.21 17.13 29.79
N ASN A 318 10.18 16.36 29.41
CA ASN A 318 10.23 15.53 28.22
C ASN A 318 10.19 16.39 26.96
N PHE A 319 10.76 15.86 25.90
CA PHE A 319 10.89 16.58 24.64
C PHE A 319 10.42 15.73 23.46
N PHE A 320 9.91 16.44 22.46
CA PHE A 320 9.79 15.94 21.11
C PHE A 320 11.11 16.23 20.40
N ASP A 321 11.88 15.17 20.14
CA ASP A 321 13.09 15.20 19.31
C ASP A 321 12.64 15.12 17.85
N LEU A 322 12.56 16.26 17.17
CA LEU A 322 11.93 16.31 15.85
C LEU A 322 12.75 15.57 14.79
N ASN A 323 14.08 15.65 14.84
CA ASN A 323 15.01 14.93 13.96
C ASN A 323 14.50 14.68 12.52
N ASN A 324 14.44 15.74 11.72
CA ASN A 324 13.92 15.74 10.35
C ASN A 324 12.41 15.50 10.22
N ALA A 325 11.60 16.00 11.16
CA ALA A 325 10.15 15.88 11.11
C ALA A 325 9.54 16.83 10.07
N THR A 326 8.38 16.45 9.54
CA THR A 326 7.41 17.41 8.98
C THR A 326 6.21 17.47 9.91
N ILE A 327 5.76 18.66 10.30
CA ILE A 327 4.61 18.82 11.19
C ILE A 327 3.65 19.87 10.63
N ASP A 328 2.41 19.44 10.42
CA ASP A 328 1.34 20.23 9.85
C ASP A 328 0.31 20.59 10.91
N TYR A 329 0.10 21.89 11.10
CA TYR A 329 -0.88 22.44 12.02
C TYR A 329 -2.01 23.16 11.28
N ALA A 330 -3.24 22.73 11.54
CA ALA A 330 -4.43 23.52 11.23
C ALA A 330 -4.68 24.57 12.32
N ASP A 331 -5.30 25.70 11.98
CA ASP A 331 -5.84 26.61 13.00
C ASP A 331 -6.78 25.86 13.97
N GLY A 332 -6.54 26.04 15.26
CA GLY A 332 -7.22 25.33 16.35
C GLY A 332 -6.46 24.10 16.86
N ALA A 333 -5.37 23.70 16.21
CA ALA A 333 -4.50 22.64 16.73
C ALA A 333 -3.82 23.08 18.04
N ILE A 334 -3.50 22.10 18.89
CA ILE A 334 -2.91 22.33 20.21
C ILE A 334 -1.51 21.73 20.23
N ASN A 335 -0.55 22.51 20.71
CA ASN A 335 0.78 22.02 21.06
C ASN A 335 1.19 22.62 22.40
N THR A 336 1.33 21.75 23.40
CA THR A 336 1.75 22.09 24.77
C THR A 336 2.92 21.22 25.22
N VAL A 337 3.76 20.78 24.28
CA VAL A 337 4.91 19.93 24.62
C VAL A 337 5.87 20.66 25.56
N GLY A 338 6.50 19.90 26.46
CA GLY A 338 7.46 20.42 27.43
C GLY A 338 8.67 21.07 26.75
N ARG A 339 9.19 20.41 25.72
CA ARG A 339 10.34 20.85 24.92
C ARG A 339 10.15 20.47 23.46
N TRP A 340 10.25 21.45 22.60
CA TRP A 340 10.21 21.34 21.15
C TRP A 340 11.64 21.40 20.61
N GLU A 341 12.27 20.24 20.39
CA GLU A 341 13.68 20.18 20.00
C GLU A 341 13.85 20.18 18.47
N HIS A 342 14.26 21.32 17.92
CA HIS A 342 14.68 21.45 16.53
C HIS A 342 16.01 20.73 16.33
N LYS A 343 15.96 19.58 15.67
CA LYS A 343 17.14 18.79 15.33
C LYS A 343 17.02 18.29 13.90
N GLY A 344 18.09 18.39 13.12
CA GLY A 344 18.05 18.05 11.69
C GLY A 344 17.21 19.04 10.87
N ALA A 345 16.88 18.63 9.65
CA ALA A 345 16.14 19.44 8.68
C ALA A 345 14.62 19.28 8.87
N ASN A 346 13.97 20.16 9.63
CA ASN A 346 12.55 20.05 9.95
C ASN A 346 11.69 20.97 9.07
N THR A 347 10.45 20.56 8.82
CA THR A 347 9.44 21.37 8.13
C THR A 347 8.25 21.60 9.05
N PHE A 348 7.79 22.84 9.17
CA PHE A 348 6.61 23.22 9.94
C PHE A 348 5.61 23.95 9.05
N ASN A 349 4.41 23.42 8.97
CA ASN A 349 3.36 23.95 8.11
C ASN A 349 2.23 24.52 8.98
N TYR A 350 1.83 25.74 8.70
CA TYR A 350 0.76 26.45 9.42
C TYR A 350 -0.35 26.85 8.45
N THR A 351 -1.55 26.32 8.64
CA THR A 351 -2.72 26.70 7.84
C THR A 351 -3.62 27.62 8.64
N LEU A 352 -3.67 28.90 8.25
CA LEU A 352 -4.54 29.90 8.89
C LEU A 352 -6.01 29.70 8.45
N SER A 353 -6.92 29.95 9.38
CA SER A 353 -8.32 30.21 9.04
C SER A 353 -8.54 31.69 8.69
N ALA A 354 -9.78 32.04 8.36
CA ALA A 354 -10.17 33.44 8.16
C ALA A 354 -9.90 34.33 9.38
N THR A 355 -9.98 33.78 10.60
CA THR A 355 -9.79 34.52 11.85
C THR A 355 -8.34 34.56 12.32
N GLY A 356 -7.44 33.78 11.71
CA GLY A 356 -6.02 33.73 12.05
C GLY A 356 -5.55 32.32 12.34
N PHE A 357 -4.77 32.21 13.41
CA PHE A 357 -4.21 30.94 13.88
C PHE A 357 -4.24 30.92 15.41
N THR A 358 -4.65 29.80 15.97
CA THR A 358 -4.61 29.53 17.41
C THR A 358 -3.16 29.30 17.81
N THR A 359 -2.60 30.24 18.58
CA THR A 359 -1.21 30.20 19.02
C THR A 359 -0.86 28.87 19.68
N LEU A 360 0.19 28.21 19.18
CA LEU A 360 0.79 27.05 19.85
C LEU A 360 1.56 27.52 21.09
N THR A 361 1.50 26.78 22.19
CA THR A 361 2.15 27.15 23.46
C THR A 361 3.07 26.05 24.00
N PRO A 362 4.07 25.56 23.22
CA PRO A 362 5.12 24.70 23.75
C PRO A 362 5.94 25.43 24.83
N ASN A 363 6.40 24.70 25.84
CA ASN A 363 7.04 25.33 27.00
C ASN A 363 8.49 25.78 26.73
N GLU A 364 9.24 25.10 25.87
CA GLU A 364 10.62 25.47 25.54
C GLU A 364 10.91 25.16 24.05
N LEU A 365 11.39 26.16 23.28
CA LEU A 365 12.07 25.93 22.01
C LEU A 365 13.52 25.57 22.29
N ARG A 366 14.00 24.47 21.73
CA ARG A 366 15.39 24.07 21.90
C ARG A 366 16.02 23.66 20.58
N PHE A 367 17.29 23.97 20.34
CA PHE A 367 18.03 23.36 19.22
C PHE A 367 18.96 22.24 19.70
N GLY A 368 18.87 21.11 19.01
CA GLY A 368 19.64 19.90 19.26
C GLY A 368 20.82 19.75 18.31
N GLY A 369 21.97 19.29 18.81
CA GLY A 369 23.16 19.04 18.00
C GLY A 369 23.80 20.33 17.48
N THR A 370 23.97 20.42 16.16
CA THR A 370 24.46 21.62 15.46
C THR A 370 23.35 22.37 14.74
N SER A 371 22.08 22.05 15.02
CA SER A 371 20.95 22.59 14.28
C SER A 371 20.67 24.04 14.67
N THR A 372 20.20 24.83 13.71
CA THR A 372 19.77 26.22 13.88
C THR A 372 18.48 26.47 13.08
N TRP A 373 18.03 27.72 13.01
CA TRP A 373 16.90 28.11 12.17
C TRP A 373 17.12 27.82 10.68
N GLU A 374 18.35 27.93 10.15
CA GLU A 374 18.71 27.56 8.77
C GLU A 374 18.27 26.13 8.39
N ASN A 375 18.19 25.22 9.38
CA ASN A 375 17.74 23.84 9.15
C ASN A 375 16.22 23.69 9.18
N SER A 376 15.46 24.78 9.28
CA SER A 376 14.00 24.75 9.32
C SER A 376 13.43 25.28 8.01
N THR A 377 12.42 24.60 7.49
CA THR A 377 11.48 25.13 6.50
C THR A 377 10.18 25.46 7.21
N ILE A 378 9.66 26.67 7.00
CA ILE A 378 8.39 27.09 7.58
C ILE A 378 7.46 27.53 6.44
N ASP A 379 6.41 26.76 6.23
CA ASP A 379 5.40 27.08 5.23
C ASP A 379 4.15 27.61 5.93
N VAL A 380 3.65 28.75 5.46
CA VAL A 380 2.46 29.38 6.04
C VAL A 380 1.43 29.61 4.94
N ASP A 381 0.28 28.95 5.06
CA ASP A 381 -0.87 29.17 4.20
C ASP A 381 -1.77 30.25 4.81
N ILE A 382 -1.77 31.42 4.17
CA ILE A 382 -2.60 32.57 4.51
C ILE A 382 -3.76 32.74 3.51
N SER A 383 -4.00 31.77 2.62
CA SER A 383 -4.97 31.90 1.52
C SER A 383 -6.41 32.10 2.00
N ALA A 384 -6.73 31.66 3.23
CA ALA A 384 -8.03 31.88 3.84
C ALA A 384 -8.09 33.12 4.76
N TYR A 385 -6.96 33.71 5.14
CA TYR A 385 -6.89 34.74 6.19
C TYR A 385 -7.59 36.05 5.78
N ASP A 386 -8.35 36.64 6.70
CA ASP A 386 -8.96 37.96 6.54
C ASP A 386 -8.19 39.02 7.32
N LEU A 387 -7.59 39.98 6.60
CA LEU A 387 -6.86 41.12 7.15
C LEU A 387 -7.70 42.01 8.09
N ALA A 388 -9.03 41.90 8.09
CA ALA A 388 -9.85 42.57 9.09
C ALA A 388 -9.56 42.08 10.54
N ASN A 389 -8.99 40.87 10.69
CA ASN A 389 -8.64 40.28 11.97
C ASN A 389 -7.25 40.70 12.48
N GLY A 390 -6.54 41.56 11.75
CA GLY A 390 -5.26 42.13 12.16
C GLY A 390 -4.17 41.97 11.11
N HIS A 391 -3.00 42.49 11.47
CA HIS A 391 -1.80 42.39 10.64
C HIS A 391 -0.74 41.47 11.22
N THR A 392 -0.90 41.02 12.47
CA THR A 392 0.06 40.19 13.17
C THR A 392 -0.66 38.98 13.75
N VAL A 393 -0.10 37.81 13.51
CA VAL A 393 -0.57 36.51 14.02
C VAL A 393 0.61 35.85 14.72
N THR A 394 0.45 35.48 15.99
CA THR A 394 1.44 34.67 16.71
C THR A 394 1.19 33.20 16.37
N LEU A 395 2.13 32.56 15.69
CA LEU A 395 2.01 31.14 15.33
C LEU A 395 2.40 30.23 16.50
N ALA A 396 3.43 30.62 17.25
CA ALA A 396 3.88 29.92 18.45
C ALA A 396 4.40 30.92 19.48
N ASP A 397 4.09 30.67 20.74
CA ASP A 397 4.55 31.39 21.93
C ASP A 397 5.28 30.39 22.83
N PHE A 398 6.61 30.37 22.72
CA PHE A 398 7.42 29.44 23.48
C PHE A 398 7.68 30.00 24.87
N GLY A 399 7.47 29.22 25.92
CA GLY A 399 7.72 29.69 27.30
C GLY A 399 9.18 30.08 27.58
N SER A 400 10.12 29.53 26.82
CA SER A 400 11.54 29.90 26.81
C SER A 400 12.24 29.38 25.55
N THR A 401 13.45 29.88 25.31
CA THR A 401 14.35 29.38 24.27
C THR A 401 15.67 28.91 24.88
N SER A 402 16.23 27.82 24.37
CA SER A 402 17.56 27.37 24.79
C SER A 402 18.36 26.73 23.66
N GLY A 403 19.66 27.02 23.66
CA GLY A 403 20.63 26.44 22.73
C GLY A 403 20.35 26.78 21.26
N GLY A 404 21.14 27.67 20.66
CA GLY A 404 21.13 27.87 19.20
C GLY A 404 20.04 28.78 18.65
N ASP A 405 19.43 29.63 19.47
CA ASP A 405 18.49 30.71 19.14
C ASP A 405 19.15 31.89 18.39
N GLY A 406 20.14 31.61 17.53
CA GLY A 406 20.95 32.59 16.82
C GLY A 406 20.16 33.42 15.81
N THR A 407 20.76 33.76 14.68
CA THR A 407 20.04 34.49 13.63
C THR A 407 18.82 33.69 13.17
N PHE A 408 17.66 34.33 13.09
CA PHE A 408 16.46 33.74 12.50
C PHE A 408 16.58 33.74 10.97
N ASP A 409 17.00 32.60 10.41
CA ASP A 409 17.27 32.41 8.98
C ASP A 409 16.66 31.12 8.38
N PRO A 410 15.40 30.73 8.71
CA PRO A 410 14.79 29.57 8.08
C PRO A 410 14.45 29.82 6.60
N THR A 411 14.21 28.75 5.86
CA THR A 411 13.49 28.86 4.59
C THR A 411 12.02 29.13 4.89
N VAL A 412 11.46 30.23 4.39
CA VAL A 412 10.05 30.60 4.62
C VAL A 412 9.30 30.66 3.30
N ASN A 413 8.21 29.91 3.20
CA ASN A 413 7.29 29.99 2.06
C ASN A 413 5.92 30.47 2.52
N ILE A 414 5.35 31.44 1.78
CA ILE A 414 4.01 31.97 2.06
C ILE A 414 3.08 31.64 0.90
N THR A 415 2.04 30.88 1.19
CA THR A 415 0.96 30.57 0.23
C THR A 415 -0.19 31.54 0.46
N ALA A 416 -0.45 32.44 -0.50
CA ALA A 416 -1.50 33.46 -0.37
C ALA A 416 -2.74 33.20 -1.24
N GLY A 417 -2.72 32.16 -2.09
CA GLY A 417 -3.79 31.92 -3.07
C GLY A 417 -4.08 33.16 -3.93
N ALA A 418 -5.37 33.46 -4.15
CA ALA A 418 -5.82 34.60 -4.95
C ALA A 418 -6.02 35.91 -4.15
N THR A 419 -5.63 35.95 -2.88
CA THR A 419 -5.97 37.05 -1.94
C THR A 419 -5.21 38.36 -2.22
N GLY A 420 -4.10 38.28 -2.95
CA GLY A 420 -3.19 39.42 -3.14
C GLY A 420 -2.42 39.81 -1.87
N MET A 421 -2.41 38.94 -0.84
CA MET A 421 -1.64 39.13 0.39
C MET A 421 -0.20 38.64 0.26
N THR A 422 0.62 39.06 1.21
CA THR A 422 1.97 38.54 1.44
C THR A 422 2.23 38.50 2.95
N GLY A 423 3.13 37.62 3.37
CA GLY A 423 3.55 37.47 4.76
C GLY A 423 5.03 37.77 4.95
N THR A 424 5.42 38.12 6.16
CA THR A 424 6.81 38.10 6.63
C THR A 424 6.81 37.43 7.99
N LEU A 425 7.68 36.43 8.15
CA LEU A 425 7.82 35.66 9.37
C LEU A 425 9.06 36.14 10.13
N THR A 426 8.94 36.32 11.44
CA THR A 426 10.03 36.73 12.33
C THR A 426 9.96 35.96 13.63
N PHE A 427 11.11 35.80 14.30
CA PHE A 427 11.18 35.30 15.66
C PHE A 427 11.59 36.42 16.62
N ASP A 428 10.76 36.71 17.61
CA ASP A 428 11.09 37.64 18.70
C ASP A 428 11.78 36.86 19.82
N ALA A 429 13.11 37.01 19.94
CA ALA A 429 13.89 36.33 20.98
C ALA A 429 13.62 36.89 22.40
N GLY A 430 13.07 38.10 22.52
CA GLY A 430 12.76 38.71 23.82
C GLY A 430 11.51 38.12 24.46
N THR A 431 10.51 37.77 23.64
CA THR A 431 9.27 37.11 24.08
C THR A 431 9.23 35.62 23.74
N SER A 432 10.19 35.12 22.96
CA SER A 432 10.22 33.76 22.42
C SER A 432 9.01 33.43 21.54
N GLU A 433 8.57 34.39 20.73
CA GLU A 433 7.40 34.27 19.85
C GLU A 433 7.77 34.12 18.38
N LEU A 434 7.10 33.21 17.67
CA LEU A 434 7.11 33.13 16.20
C LEU A 434 5.95 33.96 15.65
N LEU A 435 6.27 35.08 15.01
CA LEU A 435 5.32 36.11 14.60
C LEU A 435 5.22 36.18 13.07
N LEU A 436 4.00 36.08 12.56
CA LEU A 436 3.67 36.32 11.17
C LEU A 436 3.04 37.70 11.02
N THR A 437 3.64 38.55 10.18
CA THR A 437 3.02 39.81 9.75
C THR A 437 2.41 39.65 8.36
N VAL A 438 1.11 39.91 8.22
CA VAL A 438 0.36 39.77 6.96
C VAL A 438 -0.11 41.13 6.45
N VAL A 439 0.12 41.39 5.16
CA VAL A 439 -0.21 42.66 4.51
C VAL A 439 -0.67 42.44 3.08
N ARG A 440 -1.27 43.47 2.47
CA ARG A 440 -1.51 43.47 1.02
C ARG A 440 -0.21 43.69 0.27
N LYS A 441 0.01 42.94 -0.81
CA LYS A 441 1.18 43.07 -1.68
C LYS A 441 1.34 44.51 -2.15
N GLY A 442 2.56 45.06 -2.03
CA GLY A 442 2.88 46.44 -2.41
C GLY A 442 2.64 47.50 -1.32
N THR A 443 2.18 47.10 -0.13
CA THR A 443 2.08 47.99 1.04
C THR A 443 3.42 48.02 1.77
N VAL A 444 3.98 49.21 2.03
CA VAL A 444 5.17 49.36 2.88
C VAL A 444 4.73 49.41 4.33
N VAL A 445 5.12 48.42 5.13
CA VAL A 445 4.93 48.43 6.58
C VAL A 445 6.27 48.77 7.23
N LEU A 446 6.29 49.85 8.02
CA LEU A 446 7.40 50.14 8.92
C LEU A 446 7.33 49.16 10.09
N ILE A 447 8.10 48.08 10.02
CA ILE A 447 8.34 47.19 11.15
C ILE A 447 9.15 47.99 12.19
N ARG A 448 8.64 48.06 13.43
CA ARG A 448 9.32 48.70 14.54
C ARG A 448 10.16 47.71 15.32
#